data_AF-A0A497V948-F1
#
_entry.id   AF-A0A497V948-F1
#
_cell.length_a   1.000
_cell.length_b   1.000
_cell.length_c   1.000
_cell.angle_alpha   90.00
_cell.angle_beta   90.00
_cell.angle_gamma   90.00
#
_symmetry.space_group_name_H-M   'P 1'
#
loop_
_entity.id
_entity.type
_entity.pdbx_description
1 polymer ?
#
loop_
_entity_poly.entity_id
_entity_poly.type
_entity_poly.pdbx_seq_one_letter_code
_entity_poly.pdbx_strand_id
1 'polypeptide(L)'
;MQCPTCSQFNSATDVRCLNCRTTLIYEAEGHSKEFKKAAHALDARMYSGIGALLGFFLVAGLLKFVFTAHWLSDREIYLAAALSGLVGSVIGLVFLRFKSNY
;
A
#
# COMPACT_ATOMS: atom_id res chain seq x y z
N MET A 1 17.04 -2.26 -15.58
CA MET A 1 18.29 -3.05 -15.62
C MET A 1 18.25 -4.00 -16.81
N GLN A 2 19.37 -4.14 -17.54
CA GLN A 2 19.45 -5.08 -18.64
C GLN A 2 19.81 -6.47 -18.12
N CYS A 3 19.05 -7.48 -18.51
CA CYS A 3 19.29 -8.84 -18.07
C CYS A 3 20.51 -9.46 -18.78
N PRO A 4 21.45 -10.11 -18.05
CA PRO A 4 22.63 -10.72 -18.66
C PRO A 4 22.32 -11.93 -19.55
N THR A 5 21.22 -12.65 -19.30
CA THR A 5 20.85 -13.86 -20.06
C THR A 5 19.91 -13.58 -21.24
N CYS A 6 18.84 -12.80 -21.02
CA CYS A 6 17.79 -12.54 -22.01
C CYS A 6 17.99 -11.22 -22.78
N SER A 7 19.01 -10.41 -22.43
CA SER A 7 19.30 -9.04 -22.90
C SER A 7 18.13 -8.03 -22.86
N GLN A 8 16.98 -8.44 -22.32
CA GLN A 8 15.77 -7.64 -22.14
C GLN A 8 15.97 -6.60 -21.04
N PHE A 9 15.39 -5.41 -21.25
CA PHE A 9 15.28 -4.37 -20.24
C PHE A 9 14.12 -4.67 -19.29
N ASN A 10 14.45 -4.84 -18.01
CA ASN A 10 13.50 -4.97 -16.90
C ASN A 10 13.55 -3.72 -16.00
N SER A 11 12.58 -3.55 -15.10
CA SER A 11 12.65 -2.47 -14.11
C SER A 11 13.88 -2.63 -13.22
N ALA A 12 14.42 -1.53 -12.70
CA ALA A 12 15.53 -1.58 -11.75
C ALA A 12 15.15 -2.19 -10.40
N THR A 13 13.85 -2.38 -10.15
CA THR A 13 13.29 -3.01 -8.94
C THR A 13 13.01 -4.49 -9.10
N ASP A 14 13.13 -5.05 -10.31
CA ASP A 14 12.75 -6.44 -10.58
C ASP A 14 13.85 -7.39 -10.14
N VAL A 15 13.50 -8.32 -9.23
CA VAL A 15 14.45 -9.33 -8.72
C VAL A 15 14.83 -10.36 -9.79
N ARG A 16 13.94 -10.60 -10.77
CA ARG A 16 14.11 -11.57 -11.87
C ARG A 16 13.78 -10.97 -13.24
N CYS A 17 14.43 -11.42 -14.32
CA CYS A 17 14.02 -11.09 -15.70
C CYS A 17 12.60 -11.61 -15.93
N LEU A 18 11.69 -10.76 -16.41
CA LEU A 18 10.30 -11.13 -16.69
C LEU A 18 10.20 -12.22 -17.77
N ASN A 19 11.17 -12.26 -18.70
CA ASN A 19 11.20 -13.23 -19.79
C ASN A 19 11.87 -14.57 -19.39
N CYS A 20 13.12 -14.55 -18.91
CA CYS A 20 13.89 -15.77 -18.64
C CYS A 20 13.98 -16.16 -17.15
N ARG A 21 13.37 -15.39 -16.25
CA ARG A 21 13.41 -15.59 -14.78
C ARG A 21 14.80 -15.61 -14.14
N THR A 22 15.86 -15.27 -14.89
CA THR A 22 17.20 -15.14 -14.30
C THR A 22 17.22 -14.05 -13.25
N THR A 23 18.08 -14.21 -12.27
CA THR A 23 18.15 -13.34 -11.10
C THR A 23 18.98 -12.11 -11.41
N LEU A 24 18.35 -10.95 -11.26
CA LEU A 24 18.96 -9.66 -11.57
C LEU A 24 19.51 -9.00 -10.31
N ILE A 25 18.87 -9.23 -9.16
CA ILE A 25 19.26 -8.67 -7.86
C ILE A 25 19.51 -9.82 -6.88
N TYR A 26 20.78 -10.20 -6.75
CA TYR A 26 21.20 -11.37 -5.95
C TYR A 26 20.90 -11.19 -4.45
N GLU A 27 21.03 -9.96 -3.93
CA GLU A 27 20.73 -9.64 -2.52
C GLU A 27 19.24 -9.80 -2.19
N ALA A 28 18.35 -9.43 -3.12
CA ALA A 28 16.91 -9.57 -2.94
C ALA A 28 16.44 -11.03 -2.97
N GLU A 29 17.16 -11.89 -3.68
CA GLU A 29 16.88 -13.32 -3.72
C GLU A 29 17.45 -14.09 -2.52
N GLY A 30 18.61 -13.67 -2.02
CA GLY A 30 19.27 -14.25 -0.85
C GLY A 30 18.55 -14.02 0.49
N HIS A 31 17.54 -13.17 0.53
CA HIS A 31 16.74 -12.98 1.74
C HIS A 31 15.95 -14.25 2.12
N SER A 32 16.12 -14.66 3.37
CA SER A 32 15.40 -15.80 3.96
C SER A 32 13.88 -15.63 3.84
N LYS A 33 13.14 -16.74 3.78
CA LYS A 33 11.67 -16.73 3.76
C LYS A 33 11.09 -15.94 4.94
N GLU A 34 11.76 -16.01 6.09
CA GLU A 34 11.47 -15.26 7.32
C GLU A 34 11.54 -13.74 7.07
N PHE A 35 12.62 -13.26 6.43
CA PHE A 35 12.82 -11.85 6.12
C PHE A 35 11.73 -11.32 5.17
N LYS A 36 11.42 -12.07 4.10
CA LYS A 36 10.36 -11.69 3.15
C LYS A 36 8.99 -11.61 3.83
N LYS A 37 8.70 -12.54 4.74
CA LYS A 37 7.45 -12.54 5.52
C LYS A 37 7.38 -11.34 6.48
N ALA A 38 8.49 -11.01 7.14
CA ALA A 38 8.57 -9.85 8.04
C ALA A 38 8.41 -8.53 7.27
N ALA A 39 9.07 -8.39 6.12
CA ALA A 39 8.94 -7.23 5.25
C ALA A 39 7.49 -7.04 4.77
N HIS A 40 6.83 -8.10 4.31
CA HIS A 40 5.42 -8.04 3.93
C HIS A 40 4.50 -7.66 5.09
N ALA A 41 4.76 -8.16 6.30
CA ALA A 41 3.95 -7.81 7.47
C ALA A 41 4.13 -6.34 7.86
N LEU A 42 5.34 -5.81 7.75
CA LEU A 42 5.64 -4.39 7.97
C LEU A 42 4.95 -3.51 6.93
N ASP A 43 5.07 -3.85 5.65
CA ASP A 43 4.42 -3.12 4.58
C ASP A 43 2.89 -3.14 4.75
N ALA A 44 2.29 -4.29 5.07
CA ALA A 44 0.85 -4.39 5.31
C ALA A 44 0.38 -3.44 6.43
N ARG A 45 1.13 -3.36 7.55
CA ARG A 45 0.81 -2.43 8.63
C ARG A 45 0.97 -0.97 8.20
N MET A 46 2.02 -0.66 7.44
CA MET A 46 2.30 0.69 6.98
C MET A 46 1.22 1.18 6.01
N TYR A 47 0.89 0.42 4.97
CA TYR A 47 -0.14 0.78 3.99
C TYR A 47 -1.54 0.83 4.62
N SER A 48 -1.85 -0.09 5.53
CA SER A 48 -3.07 -0.03 6.36
C SER A 48 -3.14 1.26 7.16
N GLY A 49 -2.05 1.63 7.85
CA GLY A 49 -2.00 2.84 8.67
C GLY A 49 -2.15 4.11 7.84
N ILE A 50 -1.44 4.20 6.71
CA ILE A 50 -1.53 5.33 5.78
C ILE A 50 -2.95 5.44 5.23
N GLY A 51 -3.54 4.32 4.79
CA GLY A 51 -4.92 4.29 4.30
C GLY A 51 -5.92 4.76 5.36
N ALA A 52 -5.74 4.34 6.62
CA ALA A 52 -6.59 4.78 7.71
C ALA A 52 -6.51 6.28 7.99
N LEU A 53 -5.28 6.82 8.07
CA LEU A 53 -5.09 8.24 8.31
C LEU A 53 -5.66 9.08 7.17
N LEU A 54 -5.40 8.69 5.91
CA LEU A 54 -5.96 9.38 4.75
C LEU A 54 -7.49 9.33 4.76
N GLY A 55 -8.10 8.16 5.00
CA GLY A 55 -9.55 8.02 5.07
C GLY A 55 -10.18 8.87 6.18
N PHE A 56 -9.54 8.92 7.35
CA PHE A 56 -10.00 9.72 8.47
C PHE A 56 -9.91 11.22 8.18
N PHE A 57 -8.73 11.71 7.80
CA PHE A 57 -8.51 13.15 7.58
C PHE A 57 -9.32 13.68 6.39
N LEU A 58 -9.47 12.88 5.33
CA LEU A 58 -10.23 13.27 4.16
C LEU A 58 -11.71 13.50 4.53
N VAL A 59 -12.34 12.57 5.24
CA VAL A 59 -13.75 12.69 5.63
C VAL A 59 -13.95 13.72 6.73
N ALA A 60 -13.08 13.76 7.74
CA ALA A 60 -13.14 14.76 8.80
C ALA A 60 -12.98 16.18 8.23
N GLY A 61 -12.01 16.38 7.32
CA GLY A 61 -11.77 17.66 6.68
C GLY A 61 -12.92 18.08 5.76
N LEU A 62 -13.41 17.15 4.92
CA LEU A 62 -14.51 17.43 4.00
C LEU A 62 -15.81 17.79 4.74
N LEU A 63 -16.22 16.98 5.73
CA LEU A 63 -17.44 17.26 6.48
C LEU A 63 -17.31 18.55 7.29
N LYS A 64 -16.16 18.79 7.94
CA LYS A 64 -16.00 19.93 8.83
C LYS A 64 -15.79 21.27 8.12
N PHE A 65 -15.17 21.28 6.93
CA PHE A 65 -14.79 22.52 6.26
C PHE A 65 -15.41 22.73 4.88
N VAL A 66 -15.77 21.67 4.16
CA VAL A 66 -16.26 21.77 2.77
C VAL A 66 -17.78 21.59 2.70
N PHE A 67 -18.30 20.53 3.31
CA PHE A 67 -19.71 20.17 3.30
C PHE A 67 -20.43 20.63 4.57
N THR A 68 -20.25 21.89 4.95
CA THR A 68 -20.78 22.45 6.21
C THR A 68 -22.30 22.54 6.24
N ALA A 69 -22.98 22.47 5.09
CA ALA A 69 -24.44 22.44 4.97
C ALA A 69 -25.02 21.03 5.21
N HIS A 70 -24.53 20.31 6.21
CA HIS A 70 -25.06 19.02 6.63
C HIS A 70 -25.76 19.15 7.99
N TRP A 71 -26.73 18.29 8.29
CA TRP A 71 -27.40 18.29 9.60
C TRP A 71 -26.58 17.60 10.71
N LEU A 72 -25.40 17.04 10.37
CA LEU A 72 -24.62 16.22 11.28
C LEU A 72 -24.02 17.02 12.43
N SER A 73 -24.12 16.46 13.64
CA SER A 73 -23.43 16.95 14.83
C SER A 73 -21.93 16.62 14.77
N ASP A 74 -21.09 17.38 15.48
CA ASP A 74 -19.64 17.12 15.57
C ASP A 74 -19.34 15.66 15.94
N ARG A 75 -20.12 15.06 16.85
CA ARG A 75 -19.93 13.66 17.25
C ARG A 75 -20.16 12.68 16.10
N GLU A 76 -21.15 12.96 15.25
CA GLU A 76 -21.48 12.13 14.08
C GLU A 76 -20.41 12.28 13.00
N ILE A 77 -19.84 13.48 12.83
CA ILE A 77 -18.70 13.73 11.93
C ILE A 77 -17.49 12.90 12.36
N TYR A 78 -17.15 12.89 13.65
CA TYR A 78 -16.04 12.07 14.16
C TYR A 78 -16.29 10.57 13.99
N LEU A 79 -17.53 10.10 14.18
CA LEU A 79 -17.89 8.72 13.93
C LEU A 79 -17.78 8.36 12.45
N ALA A 80 -18.25 9.21 11.55
CA ALA A 80 -18.12 9.03 10.11
C ALA A 80 -16.65 8.99 9.68
N ALA A 81 -15.81 9.88 10.23
CA ALA A 81 -14.37 9.89 9.99
C ALA A 81 -13.66 8.64 10.53
N ALA A 82 -14.08 8.13 11.70
CA ALA A 82 -13.53 6.89 12.25
C ALA A 82 -13.87 5.69 11.34
N LEU A 83 -15.12 5.62 10.87
CA LEU A 83 -15.56 4.57 9.93
C LEU A 83 -14.83 4.66 8.59
N SER A 84 -14.62 5.86 8.05
CA SER A 84 -13.87 6.04 6.81
C SER A 84 -12.39 5.69 6.96
N GLY A 85 -11.80 5.90 8.15
CA GLY A 85 -10.47 5.41 8.48
C GLY A 85 -10.38 3.87 8.42
N LEU A 86 -11.38 3.15 8.94
CA LEU A 86 -11.42 1.69 8.82
C LEU A 86 -11.52 1.25 7.34
N VAL A 87 -12.37 1.90 6.55
CA VAL A 87 -12.48 1.62 5.11
C VAL A 87 -11.17 1.93 4.38
N GLY A 88 -10.52 3.05 4.71
CA GLY A 88 -9.24 3.44 4.15
C GLY A 88 -8.12 2.45 4.45
N SER A 89 -8.08 1.88 5.66
CA SER A 89 -7.16 0.80 6.03
C SER A 89 -7.33 -0.43 5.14
N VAL A 90 -8.58 -0.86 4.92
CA VAL A 90 -8.88 -2.01 4.05
C VAL A 90 -8.44 -1.73 2.61
N ILE A 91 -8.70 -0.53 2.09
CA ILE A 91 -8.27 -0.13 0.74
C ILE A 91 -6.74 -0.14 0.63
N GLY A 92 -6.02 0.36 1.64
CA GLY A 92 -4.56 0.33 1.70
C GLY A 92 -3.99 -1.09 1.66
N LEU A 93 -4.62 -2.03 2.37
CA LEU A 93 -4.26 -3.45 2.32
C LEU A 93 -4.54 -4.09 0.95
N VAL A 94 -5.68 -3.77 0.34
CA VAL A 94 -6.02 -4.24 -1.00
C VAL A 94 -5.02 -3.71 -2.03
N PHE A 95 -4.64 -2.43 -1.93
CA PHE A 95 -3.62 -1.83 -2.79
C PHE A 95 -2.27 -2.54 -2.67
N LEU A 96 -1.82 -2.84 -1.44
CA LEU A 96 -0.60 -3.62 -1.22
C LEU A 96 -0.70 -4.99 -1.89
N ARG A 97 -1.85 -5.67 -1.79
CA ARG A 97 -2.07 -6.98 -2.39
C ARG A 97 -1.98 -6.93 -3.91
N PHE A 98 -2.51 -5.88 -4.55
CA PHE A 98 -2.33 -5.67 -5.99
C PHE A 98 -0.86 -5.41 -6.33
N LYS A 99 -0.17 -4.53 -5.59
CA LYS A 99 1.24 -4.23 -5.81
C LYS A 99 2.14 -5.46 -5.67
N SER A 100 1.87 -6.33 -4.70
CA SER A 100 2.67 -7.53 -4.43
C SER A 100 2.47 -8.65 -5.47
N ASN A 101 1.40 -8.60 -6.27
CA ASN A 101 1.12 -9.58 -7.32
C ASN A 101 1.76 -9.21 -8.68
N TYR A 102 2.27 -7.99 -8.80
CA TYR A 102 3.08 -7.52 -9.93
C TYR A 102 4.56 -7.57 -9.55
#